data_AF-A0A0F9MUP2-F1
#
_entry.id   AF-A0A0F9MUP2-F1
#
_cell.length_a   1.000
_cell.length_b   1.000
_cell.length_c   1.000
_cell.angle_alpha   90.00
_cell.angle_beta   90.00
_cell.angle_gamma   90.00
#
_symmetry.space_group_name_H-M   'P 1'
#
loop_
_entity.id
_entity.type
_entity.pdbx_description
1 polymer ?
#
loop_
_entity_poly.entity_id
_entity_poly.type
_entity_poly.pdbx_seq_one_letter_code
_entity_poly.pdbx_strand_id
1 'polypeptide(L)'
;MKYPPCGGVRGALYSPAQLQRAHDAIVALKPASELHGSLAGKTVVVAGNSPTLNDAPWEKLNRFPIIGCNRGLRKKGINYTHLIIADRHPYCQERDSGRLEAFAKGGGIFLGSDSLFQPDVLLRGPKGNLQRLAQPTPDFPMYVYHIGTQGQKNAQAKMVGRRPAPTLNFTTFDKGLESCLNICGSMIQAACIMGAKSIIFTGIELKWKSEEESHFFGGGRGAGAYPQNEDTVKYILYCLREARKHFRRVGIGWANLSPVKDCPFASVFGDQKRLK
;
A
#
# COMPACT_ATOMS: atom_id res chain seq x y z
N MET A 1 -26.73 1.88 10.83
CA MET A 1 -26.76 3.14 10.04
C MET A 1 -26.11 2.88 8.69
N LYS A 2 -26.65 3.41 7.58
CA LYS A 2 -25.93 3.41 6.29
C LYS A 2 -25.03 4.64 6.24
N TYR A 3 -23.73 4.45 6.03
CA TYR A 3 -22.77 5.55 5.90
C TYR A 3 -22.89 6.25 4.54
N PRO A 4 -22.58 7.55 4.43
CA PRO A 4 -22.56 8.24 3.15
C PRO A 4 -21.41 7.72 2.24
N PRO A 5 -21.62 7.67 0.92
CA PRO A 5 -20.63 7.20 -0.04
C PRO A 5 -19.44 8.17 -0.14
N CYS A 6 -18.33 7.67 -0.66
CA CYS A 6 -17.08 8.44 -0.76
C CYS A 6 -16.92 9.23 -2.08
N GLY A 7 -17.22 10.54 -2.08
CA GLY A 7 -17.05 11.45 -3.24
C GLY A 7 -15.75 12.31 -3.26
N GLY A 8 -15.55 13.19 -4.29
CA GLY A 8 -14.43 14.18 -4.35
C GLY A 8 -14.56 15.66 -4.91
N VAL A 9 -14.33 16.76 -4.12
CA VAL A 9 -14.45 18.29 -4.21
C VAL A 9 -13.42 18.91 -3.25
N ARG A 10 -12.93 20.13 -3.50
CA ARG A 10 -12.68 21.06 -2.37
C ARG A 10 -14.01 21.64 -1.85
N GLY A 11 -14.42 21.29 -0.64
CA GLY A 11 -15.44 22.02 0.13
C GLY A 11 -14.81 23.03 1.08
N ALA A 12 -15.62 23.73 1.87
CA ALA A 12 -15.15 24.62 2.95
C ALA A 12 -14.19 23.89 3.92
N LEU A 13 -13.41 24.66 4.69
CA LEU A 13 -12.65 24.14 5.83
C LEU A 13 -13.57 23.24 6.67
N TYR A 14 -13.04 22.09 7.09
CA TYR A 14 -13.78 21.11 7.89
C TYR A 14 -14.50 21.83 9.03
N SER A 15 -15.80 21.55 9.20
CA SER A 15 -16.47 22.02 10.41
C SER A 15 -15.81 21.40 11.65
N PRO A 16 -15.83 22.04 12.82
CA PRO A 16 -15.23 21.49 14.03
C PRO A 16 -15.68 20.04 14.33
N ALA A 17 -16.93 19.71 14.06
CA ALA A 17 -17.45 18.34 14.19
C ALA A 17 -16.89 17.35 13.15
N GLN A 18 -16.54 17.80 11.94
CA GLN A 18 -15.84 16.96 10.95
C GLN A 18 -14.35 16.79 11.30
N LEU A 19 -13.69 17.83 11.82
CA LEU A 19 -12.33 17.73 12.37
C LEU A 19 -12.32 16.73 13.54
N GLN A 20 -13.29 16.82 14.46
CA GLN A 20 -13.37 15.90 15.59
C GLN A 20 -13.57 14.45 15.13
N ARG A 21 -14.47 14.17 14.17
CA ARG A 21 -14.62 12.81 13.63
C ARG A 21 -13.37 12.27 12.95
N ALA A 22 -12.60 13.11 12.24
CA ALA A 22 -11.31 12.73 11.67
C ALA A 22 -10.24 12.57 12.77
N HIS A 23 -10.27 13.39 13.82
CA HIS A 23 -9.42 13.28 14.99
C HIS A 23 -9.63 11.94 15.70
N ASP A 24 -10.88 11.59 15.99
CA ASP A 24 -11.31 10.37 16.66
C ASP A 24 -11.03 9.14 15.80
N ALA A 25 -11.25 9.24 14.48
CA ALA A 25 -10.81 8.22 13.53
C ALA A 25 -9.33 7.91 13.69
N ILE A 26 -8.48 8.94 13.71
CA ILE A 26 -7.03 8.77 13.83
C ILE A 26 -6.63 8.22 15.21
N VAL A 27 -7.36 8.54 16.28
CA VAL A 27 -7.11 8.01 17.63
C VAL A 27 -7.51 6.53 17.75
N ALA A 28 -8.51 6.07 17.00
CA ALA A 28 -8.91 4.67 16.94
C ALA A 28 -7.95 3.79 16.12
N LEU A 29 -6.99 4.38 15.41
CA LEU A 29 -6.04 3.65 14.56
C LEU A 29 -4.88 3.10 15.37
N LYS A 30 -4.55 1.83 15.11
CA LYS A 30 -3.43 1.16 15.77
C LYS A 30 -2.10 1.60 15.16
N PRO A 31 -1.03 1.76 15.94
CA PRO A 31 0.30 2.02 15.40
C PRO A 31 0.83 0.76 14.68
N ALA A 32 1.32 0.89 13.44
CA ALA A 32 1.85 -0.27 12.70
C ALA A 32 3.07 -0.96 13.35
N SER A 33 3.66 -0.37 14.40
CA SER A 33 4.66 -1.02 15.25
C SER A 33 4.13 -2.26 15.98
N GLU A 34 2.81 -2.37 16.23
CA GLU A 34 2.19 -3.60 16.78
C GLU A 34 2.34 -4.81 15.85
N LEU A 35 2.60 -4.60 14.55
CA LEU A 35 2.80 -5.69 13.58
C LEU A 35 4.27 -6.13 13.48
N HIS A 36 5.20 -5.53 14.22
CA HIS A 36 6.61 -5.89 14.16
C HIS A 36 6.81 -7.38 14.45
N GLY A 37 7.45 -8.12 13.52
CA GLY A 37 7.73 -9.55 13.70
C GLY A 37 6.51 -10.50 13.62
N SER A 38 5.30 -10.04 13.30
CA SER A 38 4.11 -10.91 13.19
C SER A 38 4.22 -12.02 12.13
N LEU A 39 5.11 -11.82 11.15
CA LEU A 39 5.48 -12.75 10.08
C LEU A 39 6.93 -13.24 10.21
N ALA A 40 7.53 -13.15 11.41
CA ALA A 40 8.89 -13.62 11.69
C ALA A 40 9.12 -15.05 11.19
N GLY A 41 10.19 -15.24 10.40
CA GLY A 41 10.57 -16.54 9.86
C GLY A 41 9.74 -17.02 8.65
N LYS A 42 8.62 -16.36 8.32
CA LYS A 42 7.68 -16.82 7.28
C LYS A 42 8.13 -16.41 5.87
N THR A 43 7.74 -17.21 4.89
CA THR A 43 7.68 -16.76 3.48
C THR A 43 6.38 -15.99 3.28
N VAL A 44 6.46 -14.81 2.65
CA VAL A 44 5.34 -13.89 2.42
C VAL A 44 5.19 -13.62 0.93
N VAL A 45 3.96 -13.59 0.42
CA VAL A 45 3.67 -13.18 -0.96
C VAL A 45 3.30 -11.70 -0.98
N VAL A 46 3.98 -10.91 -1.80
CA VAL A 46 3.66 -9.51 -2.06
C VAL A 46 3.04 -9.44 -3.46
N ALA A 47 1.73 -9.16 -3.49
CA ALA A 47 0.89 -9.20 -4.66
C ALA A 47 0.49 -7.77 -5.08
N GLY A 48 1.01 -7.33 -6.22
CA GLY A 48 0.56 -6.10 -6.87
C GLY A 48 -0.80 -6.28 -7.57
N ASN A 49 -1.09 -5.40 -8.54
CA ASN A 49 -2.38 -5.37 -9.23
C ASN A 49 -2.25 -5.44 -10.78
N SER A 50 -1.06 -5.71 -11.31
CA SER A 50 -0.79 -5.83 -12.75
C SER A 50 -1.52 -7.03 -13.40
N PRO A 51 -1.74 -7.07 -14.73
CA PRO A 51 -2.40 -8.21 -15.39
C PRO A 51 -1.75 -9.57 -15.13
N THR A 52 -0.41 -9.61 -14.97
CA THR A 52 0.37 -10.82 -14.66
C THR A 52 0.00 -11.48 -13.33
N LEU A 53 -0.76 -10.80 -12.48
CA LEU A 53 -1.37 -11.38 -11.28
C LEU A 53 -2.29 -12.57 -11.62
N ASN A 54 -2.85 -12.61 -12.83
CA ASN A 54 -3.69 -13.71 -13.31
C ASN A 54 -2.89 -15.00 -13.56
N ASP A 55 -1.61 -14.90 -13.92
CA ASP A 55 -0.75 -16.03 -14.32
C ASP A 55 -0.08 -16.75 -13.14
N ALA A 56 -0.23 -16.20 -11.93
CA ALA A 56 0.42 -16.72 -10.75
C ALA A 56 -0.27 -17.99 -10.20
N PRO A 57 0.49 -18.98 -9.68
CA PRO A 57 -0.05 -20.26 -9.23
C PRO A 57 -0.72 -20.15 -7.85
N TRP A 58 -1.87 -19.49 -7.77
CA TRP A 58 -2.53 -19.12 -6.50
C TRP A 58 -2.81 -20.28 -5.55
N GLU A 59 -3.15 -21.46 -6.05
CA GLU A 59 -3.30 -22.68 -5.25
C GLU A 59 -2.06 -22.98 -4.39
N LYS A 60 -0.85 -22.72 -4.93
CA LYS A 60 0.44 -22.91 -4.25
C LYS A 60 0.87 -21.71 -3.40
N LEU A 61 0.30 -20.52 -3.66
CA LEU A 61 0.64 -19.27 -2.98
C LEU A 61 -0.28 -18.97 -1.78
N ASN A 62 -1.56 -19.39 -1.83
CA ASN A 62 -2.57 -19.17 -0.79
C ASN A 62 -2.27 -19.87 0.55
N ARG A 63 -1.22 -20.71 0.62
CA ARG A 63 -0.68 -21.28 1.87
C ARG A 63 0.23 -20.31 2.65
N PHE A 64 0.67 -19.22 2.02
CA PHE A 64 1.52 -18.19 2.63
C PHE A 64 0.69 -16.97 3.02
N PRO A 65 1.13 -16.17 4.01
CA PRO A 65 0.62 -14.82 4.20
C PRO A 65 0.77 -14.00 2.92
N ILE A 66 -0.34 -13.48 2.40
CA ILE A 66 -0.38 -12.62 1.21
C ILE A 66 -0.66 -11.18 1.62
N ILE A 67 0.24 -10.27 1.22
CA ILE A 67 0.09 -8.81 1.30
C ILE A 67 -0.38 -8.33 -0.09
N GLY A 68 -1.62 -7.87 -0.15
CA GLY A 68 -2.17 -7.17 -1.32
C GLY A 68 -2.16 -5.66 -1.15
N CYS A 69 -2.58 -4.94 -2.19
CA CYS A 69 -2.74 -3.50 -2.12
C CYS A 69 -3.97 -2.94 -2.83
N ASN A 70 -4.49 -1.82 -2.33
CA ASN A 70 -5.59 -1.05 -2.91
C ASN A 70 -6.79 -1.93 -3.35
N ARG A 71 -6.87 -2.28 -4.64
CA ARG A 71 -8.00 -3.02 -5.25
C ARG A 71 -7.77 -4.53 -5.38
N GLY A 72 -6.74 -5.08 -4.72
CA GLY A 72 -6.42 -6.50 -4.75
C GLY A 72 -7.64 -7.39 -4.46
N LEU A 73 -8.51 -6.98 -3.53
CA LEU A 73 -9.73 -7.71 -3.18
C LEU A 73 -10.74 -7.92 -4.34
N ARG A 74 -10.56 -7.26 -5.50
CA ARG A 74 -11.33 -7.58 -6.72
C ARG A 74 -10.94 -8.92 -7.32
N LYS A 75 -9.72 -9.41 -7.11
CA LYS A 75 -9.24 -10.68 -7.64
C LYS A 75 -9.75 -11.83 -6.78
N LYS A 76 -10.76 -12.53 -7.30
CA LYS A 76 -11.20 -13.81 -6.72
C LYS A 76 -10.09 -14.87 -6.81
N GLY A 77 -10.07 -15.78 -5.83
CA GLY A 77 -9.12 -16.88 -5.75
C GLY A 77 -7.80 -16.57 -5.03
N ILE A 78 -7.66 -15.38 -4.43
CA ILE A 78 -6.49 -15.00 -3.62
C ILE A 78 -6.89 -14.83 -2.16
N ASN A 79 -6.25 -15.58 -1.28
CA ASN A 79 -6.44 -15.50 0.16
C ASN A 79 -5.53 -14.41 0.74
N TYR A 80 -5.86 -13.15 0.45
CA TYR A 80 -5.21 -12.00 1.08
C TYR A 80 -5.31 -12.11 2.60
N THR A 81 -4.20 -11.88 3.31
CA THR A 81 -4.15 -11.84 4.78
C THR A 81 -3.89 -10.43 5.29
N HIS A 82 -3.19 -9.61 4.48
CA HIS A 82 -2.93 -8.21 4.75
C HIS A 82 -3.31 -7.40 3.51
N LEU A 83 -3.91 -6.22 3.70
CA LEU A 83 -4.19 -5.28 2.63
C LEU A 83 -3.61 -3.90 2.98
N ILE A 84 -2.71 -3.41 2.13
CA ILE A 84 -2.16 -2.06 2.23
C ILE A 84 -2.98 -1.12 1.36
N ILE A 85 -3.44 -0.01 1.93
CA ILE A 85 -4.18 1.02 1.19
C ILE A 85 -3.45 2.34 1.39
N ALA A 86 -2.93 2.91 0.29
CA ALA A 86 -2.27 4.21 0.31
C ALA A 86 -3.14 5.32 -0.30
N ASP A 87 -3.96 4.96 -1.30
CA ASP A 87 -4.73 5.95 -2.05
C ASP A 87 -6.18 6.02 -1.57
N ARG A 88 -6.68 7.24 -1.43
CA ARG A 88 -8.06 7.51 -1.02
C ARG A 88 -9.08 6.83 -1.94
N HIS A 89 -8.96 6.99 -3.26
CA HIS A 89 -9.97 6.51 -4.20
C HIS A 89 -10.21 4.97 -4.18
N PRO A 90 -9.19 4.11 -4.08
CA PRO A 90 -9.41 2.68 -3.82
C PRO A 90 -10.01 2.38 -2.44
N TYR A 91 -9.57 3.03 -1.34
CA TYR A 91 -10.21 2.86 -0.03
C TYR A 91 -11.73 3.05 -0.13
N CYS A 92 -12.11 4.17 -0.73
CA CYS A 92 -13.49 4.56 -1.01
C CYS A 92 -14.26 3.47 -1.78
N GLN A 93 -13.75 3.03 -2.93
CA GLN A 93 -14.43 2.04 -3.79
C GLN A 93 -14.52 0.64 -3.15
N GLU A 94 -13.46 0.19 -2.48
CA GLU A 94 -13.47 -1.13 -1.84
C GLU A 94 -14.35 -1.15 -0.59
N ARG A 95 -14.47 -0.03 0.14
CA ARG A 95 -15.43 0.07 1.25
C ARG A 95 -16.87 0.16 0.76
N ASP A 96 -17.17 1.01 -0.21
CA ASP A 96 -18.53 1.21 -0.73
C ASP A 96 -19.07 -0.05 -1.44
N SER A 97 -18.18 -0.97 -1.86
CA SER A 97 -18.54 -2.32 -2.36
C SER A 97 -18.65 -3.41 -1.27
N GLY A 98 -18.49 -3.07 0.01
CA GLY A 98 -18.52 -4.01 1.14
C GLY A 98 -17.30 -4.94 1.27
N ARG A 99 -16.32 -4.87 0.34
CA ARG A 99 -15.17 -5.78 0.34
C ARG A 99 -14.21 -5.57 1.51
N LEU A 100 -14.03 -4.33 1.98
CA LEU A 100 -13.23 -4.08 3.19
C LEU A 100 -13.92 -4.67 4.44
N GLU A 101 -15.24 -4.47 4.60
CA GLU A 101 -15.98 -5.04 5.74
C GLU A 101 -15.93 -6.59 5.73
N ALA A 102 -16.10 -7.21 4.57
CA ALA A 102 -15.98 -8.66 4.42
C ALA A 102 -14.57 -9.18 4.76
N PHE A 103 -13.52 -8.47 4.32
CA PHE A 103 -12.13 -8.80 4.65
C PHE A 103 -11.84 -8.63 6.15
N ALA A 104 -12.36 -7.57 6.79
CA ALA A 104 -12.26 -7.35 8.23
C ALA A 104 -12.87 -8.52 9.02
N LYS A 105 -14.11 -8.91 8.66
CA LYS A 105 -14.83 -10.02 9.29
C LYS A 105 -14.16 -11.38 9.09
N GLY A 106 -13.42 -11.55 7.98
CA GLY A 106 -12.57 -12.70 7.71
C GLY A 106 -11.24 -12.72 8.48
N GLY A 107 -10.98 -11.77 9.38
CA GLY A 107 -9.73 -11.67 10.13
C GLY A 107 -8.56 -11.04 9.36
N GLY A 108 -8.83 -10.40 8.22
CA GLY A 108 -7.82 -9.73 7.42
C GLY A 108 -7.29 -8.44 8.07
N ILE A 109 -5.98 -8.20 7.93
CA ILE A 109 -5.26 -7.07 8.56
C ILE A 109 -5.14 -5.90 7.59
N PHE A 110 -5.61 -4.71 7.98
CA PHE A 110 -5.44 -3.48 7.20
C PHE A 110 -4.23 -2.67 7.62
N LEU A 111 -3.50 -2.18 6.62
CA LEU A 111 -2.44 -1.20 6.79
C LEU A 111 -2.77 0.05 5.96
N GLY A 112 -3.19 1.13 6.61
CA GLY A 112 -3.53 2.39 5.97
C GLY A 112 -2.37 3.38 5.99
N SER A 113 -2.10 4.03 4.86
CA SER A 113 -1.22 5.20 4.89
C SER A 113 -1.89 6.32 5.65
N ASP A 114 -1.13 7.05 6.47
CA ASP A 114 -1.61 8.27 7.12
C ASP A 114 -2.05 9.34 6.10
N SER A 115 -1.48 9.32 4.89
CA SER A 115 -1.91 10.14 3.74
C SER A 115 -3.36 9.91 3.30
N LEU A 116 -4.02 8.84 3.74
CA LEU A 116 -5.48 8.70 3.63
C LEU A 116 -6.20 9.80 4.43
N PHE A 117 -5.73 10.04 5.65
CA PHE A 117 -6.38 10.91 6.63
C PHE A 117 -5.83 12.35 6.61
N GLN A 118 -4.71 12.58 5.93
CA GLN A 118 -4.18 13.92 5.67
C GLN A 118 -5.04 14.66 4.63
N PRO A 119 -5.60 15.85 4.94
CA PRO A 119 -6.52 16.57 4.04
C PRO A 119 -5.81 17.29 2.88
N ASP A 120 -4.51 17.53 3.02
CA ASP A 120 -3.61 18.20 2.10
C ASP A 120 -2.91 17.22 1.13
N VAL A 121 -2.55 16.02 1.61
CA VAL A 121 -1.90 14.99 0.80
C VAL A 121 -2.93 14.21 -0.03
N LEU A 122 -2.66 14.07 -1.33
CA LEU A 122 -3.51 13.43 -2.36
C LEU A 122 -4.80 14.18 -2.78
N LEU A 123 -4.67 15.47 -3.11
CA LEU A 123 -5.66 16.19 -3.92
C LEU A 123 -5.54 15.97 -5.45
N ARG A 124 -4.71 15.02 -5.93
CA ARG A 124 -4.49 14.71 -7.36
C ARG A 124 -5.64 13.91 -7.98
N GLY A 125 -6.75 14.59 -8.24
CA GLY A 125 -7.79 14.18 -9.18
C GLY A 125 -8.09 15.33 -10.16
N PRO A 126 -8.77 15.08 -11.30
CA PRO A 126 -9.03 16.11 -12.31
C PRO A 126 -9.70 17.35 -11.71
N LYS A 127 -9.34 18.54 -12.24
CA LYS A 127 -9.67 19.87 -11.68
C LYS A 127 -11.17 20.19 -11.55
N GLY A 128 -12.09 19.32 -12.01
CA GLY A 128 -13.53 19.58 -12.08
C GLY A 128 -14.45 18.60 -11.34
N ASN A 129 -13.96 17.76 -10.41
CA ASN A 129 -14.82 16.84 -9.64
C ASN A 129 -15.30 17.48 -8.30
N LEU A 130 -16.56 17.23 -7.90
CA LEU A 130 -17.33 18.06 -6.95
C LEU A 130 -17.88 17.37 -5.63
N GLN A 131 -17.38 16.22 -5.13
CA GLN A 131 -17.79 15.38 -3.92
C GLN A 131 -16.97 15.17 -2.55
N ARG A 132 -15.79 15.74 -2.21
CA ARG A 132 -14.76 15.29 -1.19
C ARG A 132 -15.12 15.89 0.15
N LEU A 133 -16.26 15.47 0.63
CA LEU A 133 -16.50 15.45 2.06
C LEU A 133 -15.50 14.46 2.69
N ALA A 134 -15.20 14.64 3.98
CA ALA A 134 -14.16 13.92 4.73
C ALA A 134 -14.08 12.41 4.39
N GLN A 135 -12.87 11.82 4.42
CA GLN A 135 -12.77 10.36 4.46
C GLN A 135 -13.60 9.84 5.63
N PRO A 136 -14.54 8.91 5.42
CA PRO A 136 -15.23 8.30 6.54
C PRO A 136 -14.23 7.49 7.36
N THR A 137 -14.23 7.78 8.65
CA THR A 137 -13.56 7.05 9.73
C THR A 137 -13.54 5.55 9.42
N PRO A 138 -12.38 4.88 9.45
CA PRO A 138 -12.33 3.43 9.39
C PRO A 138 -13.17 2.84 10.53
N ASP A 139 -14.21 2.10 10.17
CA ASP A 139 -15.13 1.40 11.07
C ASP A 139 -14.65 -0.01 11.42
N PHE A 140 -13.44 -0.36 10.98
CA PHE A 140 -12.72 -1.60 11.26
C PHE A 140 -11.28 -1.29 11.72
N PRO A 141 -10.66 -2.16 12.54
CA PRO A 141 -9.28 -1.97 12.99
C PRO A 141 -8.30 -1.86 11.82
N MET A 142 -7.51 -0.78 11.83
CA MET A 142 -6.50 -0.50 10.82
C MET A 142 -5.22 -0.02 11.48
N TYR A 143 -4.10 -0.55 10.99
CA TYR A 143 -2.76 -0.14 11.41
C TYR A 143 -2.27 1.00 10.52
N VAL A 144 -1.77 2.10 11.10
CA VAL A 144 -1.36 3.27 10.33
C VAL A 144 0.15 3.34 10.12
N TYR A 145 0.53 3.77 8.92
CA TYR A 145 1.91 4.09 8.57
C TYR A 145 2.08 5.46 7.90
N HIS A 146 3.12 6.19 8.29
CA HIS A 146 3.51 7.41 7.57
C HIS A 146 4.34 7.15 6.31
N ILE A 147 4.04 7.89 5.24
CA ILE A 147 4.83 7.99 4.01
C ILE A 147 5.75 9.20 4.07
N GLY A 148 7.03 8.99 4.39
CA GLY A 148 8.02 10.08 4.41
C GLY A 148 9.35 9.72 5.09
N THR A 149 10.34 10.60 4.94
CA THR A 149 11.65 10.45 5.59
C THR A 149 11.60 10.86 7.05
N GLN A 150 12.56 10.39 7.85
CA GLN A 150 12.65 10.72 9.28
C GLN A 150 12.82 12.24 9.55
N GLY A 151 13.34 13.01 8.58
CA GLY A 151 13.43 14.48 8.65
C GLY A 151 12.10 15.21 8.50
N GLN A 152 11.13 14.64 7.75
CA GLN A 152 9.80 15.25 7.57
C GLN A 152 8.94 15.20 8.84
N LYS A 153 9.27 14.33 9.81
CA LYS A 153 8.63 14.26 11.14
C LYS A 153 8.51 15.62 11.83
N ASN A 154 9.56 16.45 11.71
CA ASN A 154 9.65 17.72 12.44
C ASN A 154 8.84 18.86 11.80
N ALA A 155 8.54 18.77 10.49
CA ALA A 155 7.71 19.75 9.80
C ALA A 155 6.22 19.52 10.07
N GLN A 156 5.76 18.27 9.98
CA GLN A 156 4.33 17.96 10.11
C GLN A 156 3.84 17.94 11.58
N ALA A 157 4.68 17.53 12.54
CA ALA A 157 4.34 17.62 13.97
C ALA A 157 4.05 19.07 14.41
N LYS A 158 4.71 20.06 13.79
CA LYS A 158 4.45 21.49 14.04
C LYS A 158 3.13 22.00 13.45
N MET A 159 2.61 21.40 12.38
CA MET A 159 1.38 21.89 11.72
C MET A 159 0.07 21.45 12.41
N VAL A 160 0.09 20.36 13.19
CA VAL A 160 -1.16 19.72 13.69
C VAL A 160 -1.21 19.58 15.22
N GLY A 161 -0.26 20.17 15.96
CA GLY A 161 -0.26 20.19 17.43
C GLY A 161 -0.28 18.80 18.09
N ARG A 162 0.22 17.77 17.40
CA ARG A 162 0.12 16.35 17.79
C ARG A 162 1.49 15.69 17.87
N ARG A 163 1.60 14.66 18.73
CA ARG A 163 2.74 13.71 18.69
C ARG A 163 2.81 13.08 17.29
N PRO A 164 4.01 12.89 16.71
CA PRO A 164 4.16 12.36 15.36
C PRO A 164 3.57 10.95 15.25
N ALA A 165 2.72 10.74 14.23
CA ALA A 165 2.24 9.40 13.89
C ALA A 165 3.44 8.47 13.60
N PRO A 166 3.42 7.21 14.06
CA PRO A 166 4.52 6.30 13.83
C PRO A 166 4.70 6.03 12.33
N THR A 167 5.84 6.43 11.80
CA THR A 167 6.36 5.98 10.52
C THR A 167 6.44 4.46 10.47
N LEU A 168 6.07 3.83 9.33
CA LEU A 168 6.80 2.63 8.92
C LEU A 168 8.20 3.09 8.52
N ASN A 169 9.04 3.32 9.52
CA ASN A 169 10.49 3.33 9.44
C ASN A 169 11.04 3.39 10.85
N PHE A 170 11.23 2.22 11.44
CA PHE A 170 12.02 2.04 12.65
C PHE A 170 12.86 0.77 12.47
N THR A 171 14.18 0.96 12.58
CA THR A 171 15.28 -0.03 12.64
C THR A 171 15.57 -0.94 11.44
N THR A 172 14.66 -1.26 10.53
CA THR A 172 14.98 -2.24 9.46
C THR A 172 15.95 -1.69 8.41
N PHE A 173 15.71 -0.51 7.85
CA PHE A 173 16.54 0.08 6.79
C PHE A 173 17.29 1.32 7.29
N ASP A 174 18.63 1.37 7.12
CA ASP A 174 19.52 2.46 7.60
C ASP A 174 19.13 3.84 7.05
N LYS A 175 18.59 3.83 5.83
CA LYS A 175 17.79 4.90 5.25
C LYS A 175 16.41 4.32 5.07
N GLY A 176 15.36 5.02 5.48
CA GLY A 176 14.01 4.55 5.24
C GLY A 176 13.83 4.22 3.77
N LEU A 177 13.15 3.10 3.47
CA LEU A 177 12.55 2.97 2.15
C LEU A 177 11.54 4.10 2.05
N GLU A 178 11.93 5.18 1.38
CA GLU A 178 10.99 6.19 0.95
C GLU A 178 9.87 5.44 0.22
N SER A 179 8.62 5.77 0.54
CA SER A 179 7.47 5.10 -0.08
C SER A 179 7.31 5.66 -1.48
N CYS A 180 8.22 5.25 -2.36
CA CYS A 180 8.51 5.86 -3.64
C CYS A 180 7.35 5.63 -4.60
N LEU A 181 6.42 6.61 -4.66
CA LEU A 181 5.48 6.94 -5.75
C LEU A 181 4.59 5.80 -6.31
N ASN A 182 4.70 4.60 -5.75
CA ASN A 182 4.01 3.36 -6.09
C ASN A 182 3.94 2.50 -4.81
N ILE A 183 2.77 1.95 -4.55
CA ILE A 183 2.45 1.17 -3.34
C ILE A 183 3.33 -0.09 -3.14
N CYS A 184 4.03 -0.57 -4.17
CA CYS A 184 4.94 -1.72 -4.06
C CYS A 184 6.05 -1.51 -3.01
N GLY A 185 6.55 -0.27 -2.87
CA GLY A 185 7.56 0.07 -1.86
C GLY A 185 7.02 -0.14 -0.44
N SER A 186 5.80 0.34 -0.17
CA SER A 186 5.12 0.15 1.12
C SER A 186 4.85 -1.32 1.41
N MET A 187 4.45 -2.12 0.39
CA MET A 187 4.24 -3.56 0.56
C MET A 187 5.53 -4.32 0.92
N ILE A 188 6.63 -4.01 0.22
CA ILE A 188 7.96 -4.56 0.51
C ILE A 188 8.38 -4.21 1.95
N GLN A 189 8.23 -2.94 2.32
CA GLN A 189 8.64 -2.45 3.63
C GLN A 189 7.81 -3.08 4.77
N ALA A 190 6.50 -3.23 4.57
CA ALA A 190 5.62 -3.90 5.52
C ALA A 190 6.01 -5.38 5.71
N ALA A 191 6.31 -6.11 4.63
CA ALA A 191 6.81 -7.49 4.73
C ALA A 191 8.08 -7.59 5.59
N CYS A 192 9.03 -6.67 5.39
CA CYS A 192 10.28 -6.63 6.14
C CYS A 192 10.08 -6.27 7.62
N ILE A 193 9.25 -5.27 7.94
CA ILE A 193 8.95 -4.86 9.33
C ILE A 193 8.18 -5.95 10.08
N MET A 194 7.31 -6.68 9.38
CA MET A 194 6.66 -7.88 9.93
C MET A 194 7.62 -9.09 10.06
N GLY A 195 8.88 -8.98 9.65
CA GLY A 195 9.91 -10.01 9.87
C GLY A 195 9.93 -11.15 8.85
N ALA A 196 9.38 -10.95 7.65
CA ALA A 196 9.39 -11.96 6.59
C ALA A 196 10.82 -12.44 6.29
N LYS A 197 11.04 -13.77 6.33
CA LYS A 197 12.33 -14.38 6.00
C LYS A 197 12.57 -14.46 4.49
N SER A 198 11.49 -14.56 3.73
CA SER A 198 11.50 -14.70 2.27
C SER A 198 10.29 -13.99 1.67
N ILE A 199 10.47 -13.32 0.53
CA ILE A 199 9.41 -12.56 -0.14
C ILE A 199 9.23 -13.02 -1.59
N ILE A 200 8.02 -13.45 -1.93
CA ILE A 200 7.62 -13.84 -3.29
C ILE A 200 6.85 -12.68 -3.92
N PHE A 201 7.34 -12.15 -5.04
CA PHE A 201 6.71 -11.07 -5.79
C PHE A 201 5.87 -11.59 -6.96
N THR A 202 4.68 -11.01 -7.14
CA THR A 202 3.84 -11.24 -8.32
C THR A 202 2.93 -10.03 -8.60
N GLY A 203 2.55 -9.81 -9.87
CA GLY A 203 1.70 -8.69 -10.27
C GLY A 203 2.37 -7.30 -10.14
N ILE A 204 3.70 -7.22 -10.23
CA ILE A 204 4.49 -5.98 -10.09
C ILE A 204 5.53 -5.87 -11.22
N GLU A 205 5.23 -5.02 -12.20
CA GLU A 205 6.10 -4.81 -13.37
C GLU A 205 6.64 -3.37 -13.44
N LEU A 206 5.98 -2.41 -12.78
CA LEU A 206 6.24 -0.96 -12.86
C LEU A 206 6.12 -0.37 -14.28
N LYS A 207 5.41 -1.06 -15.17
CA LYS A 207 5.08 -0.66 -16.55
C LYS A 207 3.64 -1.09 -16.83
N TRP A 208 2.89 -0.26 -17.56
CA TRP A 208 1.57 -0.64 -18.08
C TRP A 208 1.76 -1.30 -19.45
N LYS A 209 0.96 -2.33 -19.77
CA LYS A 209 0.96 -2.97 -21.10
C LYS A 209 0.24 -2.08 -22.12
N SER A 210 -0.92 -1.55 -21.72
CA SER A 210 -1.61 -0.41 -22.36
C SER A 210 -2.39 0.37 -21.29
N GLU A 211 -3.12 1.42 -21.66
CA GLU A 211 -3.98 2.14 -20.69
C GLU A 211 -5.19 1.30 -20.25
N GLU A 212 -5.67 0.45 -21.15
CA GLU A 212 -6.79 -0.49 -21.01
C GLU A 212 -6.39 -1.75 -20.25
N GLU A 213 -5.13 -2.21 -20.38
CA GLU A 213 -4.59 -3.41 -19.75
C GLU A 213 -3.43 -3.08 -18.80
N SER A 214 -3.65 -2.07 -17.95
CA SER A 214 -2.68 -1.62 -16.94
C SER A 214 -2.70 -2.44 -15.64
N HIS A 215 -3.82 -3.12 -15.35
CA HIS A 215 -4.10 -3.86 -14.13
C HIS A 215 -4.92 -5.11 -14.44
N PHE A 216 -4.99 -6.10 -13.54
CA PHE A 216 -5.82 -7.32 -13.75
C PHE A 216 -7.32 -7.02 -13.89
N PHE A 217 -7.77 -5.86 -13.40
CA PHE A 217 -9.14 -5.34 -13.54
C PHE A 217 -9.29 -4.36 -14.72
N GLY A 218 -8.32 -4.33 -15.64
CA GLY A 218 -8.32 -3.50 -16.84
C GLY A 218 -7.73 -2.10 -16.63
N GLY A 219 -8.51 -1.08 -17.03
CA GLY A 219 -8.01 0.27 -17.24
C GLY A 219 -7.71 1.05 -15.96
N GLY A 220 -6.48 1.54 -15.84
CA GLY A 220 -5.94 2.13 -14.61
C GLY A 220 -6.47 3.53 -14.34
N ARG A 221 -6.66 4.33 -15.40
CA ARG A 221 -7.18 5.70 -15.31
C ARG A 221 -8.58 5.75 -14.69
N GLY A 222 -9.48 4.84 -15.09
CA GLY A 222 -10.81 4.69 -14.50
C GLY A 222 -10.81 4.23 -13.04
N ALA A 223 -9.69 3.66 -12.58
CA ALA A 223 -9.43 3.34 -11.18
C ALA A 223 -8.60 4.43 -10.46
N GLY A 224 -8.32 5.58 -11.08
CA GLY A 224 -7.49 6.63 -10.47
C GLY A 224 -6.04 6.22 -10.23
N ALA A 225 -5.55 5.21 -10.95
CA ALA A 225 -4.12 4.96 -11.10
C ALA A 225 -3.58 5.75 -12.30
N TYR A 226 -2.30 6.11 -12.25
CA TYR A 226 -1.64 6.93 -13.28
C TYR A 226 -0.38 6.23 -13.80
N PRO A 227 -0.04 6.38 -15.09
CA PRO A 227 1.25 5.94 -15.60
C PRO A 227 2.35 6.80 -14.96
N GLN A 228 3.46 6.16 -14.61
CA GLN A 228 4.61 6.83 -14.01
C GLN A 228 5.51 7.39 -15.11
N ASN A 229 6.00 8.63 -14.95
CA ASN A 229 6.98 9.18 -15.88
C ASN A 229 8.38 8.55 -15.66
N GLU A 230 9.28 8.73 -16.62
CA GLU A 230 10.58 8.05 -16.62
C GLU A 230 11.41 8.34 -15.36
N ASP A 231 11.45 9.59 -14.90
CA ASP A 231 12.20 9.98 -13.72
C ASP A 231 11.61 9.42 -12.42
N THR A 232 10.27 9.32 -12.35
CA THR A 232 9.60 8.60 -11.26
C THR A 232 9.97 7.12 -11.27
N VAL A 233 9.99 6.46 -12.44
CA VAL A 233 10.43 5.06 -12.55
C VAL A 233 11.89 4.91 -12.14
N LYS A 234 12.81 5.77 -12.62
CA LYS A 234 14.22 5.79 -12.20
C LYS A 234 14.36 5.88 -10.68
N TYR A 235 13.59 6.77 -10.05
CA TYR A 235 13.60 6.94 -8.59
C TYR A 235 13.07 5.70 -7.87
N ILE A 236 11.92 5.15 -8.29
CA ILE A 236 11.39 3.89 -7.74
C ILE A 236 12.42 2.76 -7.82
N LEU A 237 13.09 2.60 -8.97
CA LEU A 237 14.12 1.58 -9.16
C LEU A 237 15.35 1.81 -8.27
N TYR A 238 15.73 3.05 -8.00
CA TYR A 238 16.75 3.36 -6.99
C TYR A 238 16.32 2.86 -5.60
N CYS A 239 15.11 3.20 -5.13
CA CYS A 239 14.58 2.76 -3.84
C CYS A 239 14.56 1.22 -3.72
N LEU A 240 14.12 0.53 -4.77
CA LEU A 240 14.06 -0.93 -4.81
C LEU A 240 15.45 -1.59 -4.82
N ARG A 241 16.47 -0.96 -5.41
CA ARG A 241 17.86 -1.44 -5.32
C ARG A 241 18.41 -1.33 -3.91
N GLU A 242 18.09 -0.26 -3.18
CA GLU A 242 18.45 -0.15 -1.75
C GLU A 242 17.70 -1.20 -0.91
N ALA A 243 16.42 -1.48 -1.20
CA ALA A 243 15.69 -2.59 -0.60
C ALA A 243 16.42 -3.93 -0.81
N ARG A 244 16.84 -4.21 -2.05
CA ARG A 244 17.58 -5.44 -2.41
C ARG A 244 18.95 -5.53 -1.72
N LYS A 245 19.68 -4.41 -1.57
CA LYS A 245 20.93 -4.37 -0.79
C LYS A 245 20.67 -4.73 0.67
N HIS A 246 19.62 -4.16 1.27
CA HIS A 246 19.21 -4.51 2.63
C HIS A 246 18.84 -6.00 2.74
N PHE A 247 18.02 -6.55 1.83
CA PHE A 247 17.65 -7.98 1.83
C PHE A 247 18.89 -8.89 1.83
N ARG A 248 19.91 -8.56 1.03
CA ARG A 248 21.18 -9.29 1.00
C ARG A 248 21.88 -9.26 2.36
N ARG A 249 21.93 -8.10 3.02
CA ARG A 249 22.59 -7.88 4.32
C ARG A 249 21.92 -8.64 5.46
N VAL A 250 20.59 -8.58 5.58
CA VAL A 250 19.85 -9.27 6.65
C VAL A 250 19.44 -10.71 6.31
N GLY A 251 19.85 -11.21 5.14
CA GLY A 251 19.58 -12.58 4.72
C GLY A 251 18.10 -12.87 4.45
N ILE A 252 17.36 -11.91 3.88
CA ILE A 252 16.01 -12.12 3.34
C ILE A 252 16.13 -12.76 1.94
N GLY A 253 15.38 -13.84 1.71
CA GLY A 253 15.23 -14.47 0.39
C GLY A 253 14.23 -13.72 -0.49
N TRP A 254 14.35 -13.82 -1.81
CA TRP A 254 13.32 -13.30 -2.72
C TRP A 254 13.20 -14.12 -4.00
N ALA A 255 11.99 -14.13 -4.56
CA ALA A 255 11.69 -14.67 -5.89
C ALA A 255 10.69 -13.77 -6.61
N ASN A 256 10.89 -13.49 -7.89
CA ASN A 256 9.90 -12.83 -8.74
C ASN A 256 9.23 -13.87 -9.66
N LEU A 257 7.91 -14.01 -9.54
CA LEU A 257 7.10 -14.94 -10.33
C LEU A 257 6.50 -14.31 -11.59
N SER A 258 6.70 -13.01 -11.82
CA SER A 258 6.25 -12.37 -13.07
C SER A 258 6.82 -13.09 -14.30
N PRO A 259 5.99 -13.41 -15.32
CA PRO A 259 6.48 -13.94 -16.59
C PRO A 259 7.24 -12.89 -17.40
N VAL A 260 7.01 -11.59 -17.16
CA VAL A 260 7.59 -10.47 -17.91
C VAL A 260 9.00 -10.16 -17.39
N LYS A 261 10.03 -10.76 -18.00
CA LYS A 261 11.43 -10.66 -17.55
C LYS A 261 12.11 -9.33 -17.91
N ASP A 262 11.59 -8.63 -18.91
CA ASP A 262 12.06 -7.32 -19.39
C ASP A 262 11.42 -6.12 -18.67
N CYS A 263 10.57 -6.36 -17.66
CA CYS A 263 9.93 -5.26 -16.93
C CYS A 263 10.91 -4.52 -16.00
N PRO A 264 10.70 -3.22 -15.74
CA PRO A 264 11.53 -2.44 -14.81
C PRO A 264 11.69 -3.11 -13.43
N PHE A 265 10.64 -3.72 -12.86
CA PHE A 265 10.76 -4.43 -11.57
C PHE A 265 11.70 -5.65 -11.63
N ALA A 266 11.68 -6.41 -12.73
CA ALA A 266 12.58 -7.54 -12.94
C ALA A 266 14.05 -7.12 -13.05
N SER A 267 14.35 -5.91 -13.53
CA SER A 267 15.73 -5.36 -13.50
C SER A 267 16.33 -5.26 -12.09
N VAL A 268 15.48 -5.26 -11.04
CA VAL A 268 15.92 -5.28 -9.64
C VAL A 268 15.78 -6.68 -9.04
N PHE A 269 14.62 -7.33 -9.16
CA PHE A 269 14.30 -8.59 -8.44
C PHE A 269 14.20 -9.84 -9.34
N GLY A 270 14.68 -9.79 -10.58
CA GLY A 270 14.62 -10.90 -11.54
C GLY A 270 15.46 -12.11 -11.15
N ASP A 271 16.65 -11.90 -10.55
CA ASP A 271 17.52 -12.98 -10.11
C ASP A 271 16.88 -13.73 -8.92
N GLN A 272 16.54 -15.01 -9.11
CA GLN A 272 16.09 -15.87 -8.01
C GLN A 272 17.27 -16.20 -7.09
N LYS A 273 17.26 -15.68 -5.86
CA LYS A 273 18.08 -16.26 -4.79
C LYS A 273 17.27 -17.42 -4.21
N ARG A 274 17.79 -18.66 -4.28
CA ARG A 274 17.08 -19.86 -3.80
C ARG A 274 16.44 -19.59 -2.43
N LEU A 275 15.13 -19.76 -2.36
CA LEU A 275 14.39 -19.86 -1.11
C LEU A 275 14.96 -21.09 -0.39
N LYS A 276 15.59 -20.87 0.76
CA LYS A 276 15.98 -21.93 1.70
C LYS A 276 14.84 -22.17 2.68
#